data_AF-A0A7C4ZSU2-F1
#
_entry.id   AF-A0A7C4ZSU2-F1
#
_cell.length_a   1.000
_cell.length_b   1.000
_cell.length_c   1.000
_cell.angle_alpha   90.00
_cell.angle_beta   90.00
_cell.angle_gamma   90.00
#
_symmetry.space_group_name_H-M   'P 1'
#
loop_
_entity.id
_entity.type
_entity.pdbx_description
1 polymer ?
#
loop_
_entity_poly.entity_id
_entity_poly.type
_entity_poly.pdbx_seq_one_letter_code
_entity_poly.pdbx_strand_id
1 'polypeptide(L)'
;MENGEKQSLKESIIEIWAIIKACVTSFWFWVPTLFCIYLYIQLYLMLINPLFLTIVPAILIIYALLWEEKRTKAKYDIKDTKIVYASNPLFTPPQEALAKKAEIDQLVEEYKKMLKKKKDSAAKD
;
A
#
# COMPACT_ATOMS: atom_id res chain seq x y z
N MET A 1 -35.97 19.38 51.47
CA MET A 1 -34.85 18.42 51.44
C MET A 1 -34.88 17.52 50.21
N GLU A 2 -36.05 17.11 49.71
CA GLU A 2 -36.18 16.22 48.53
C GLU A 2 -35.58 16.73 47.20
N ASN A 3 -35.55 18.05 46.96
CA ASN A 3 -35.01 18.61 45.71
C ASN A 3 -33.47 18.56 45.64
N GLY A 4 -32.77 18.59 46.79
CA GLY A 4 -31.30 18.52 46.82
C GLY A 4 -30.77 17.13 46.47
N GLU A 5 -31.46 16.08 46.93
CA GLU A 5 -31.12 14.68 46.62
C GLU A 5 -31.31 14.36 45.13
N LYS A 6 -32.41 14.85 44.52
CA LYS A 6 -32.67 14.66 43.09
C LYS A 6 -31.66 15.39 42.20
N GLN A 7 -31.10 16.52 42.66
CA GLN A 7 -30.03 17.20 41.93
C GLN A 7 -28.70 16.46 42.05
N SER A 8 -28.35 15.98 43.24
CA SER A 8 -27.12 15.20 43.47
C SER A 8 -27.08 13.90 42.66
N LEU A 9 -28.18 13.16 42.60
CA LEU A 9 -28.26 11.92 41.79
C LEU A 9 -28.11 12.20 40.29
N LYS A 10 -28.67 13.33 39.80
CA LYS A 10 -28.52 13.71 38.38
C LYS A 10 -27.08 14.04 38.04
N GLU A 11 -26.38 14.75 38.91
CA GLU A 11 -24.95 15.06 38.72
C GLU A 11 -24.11 13.80 38.70
N SER A 12 -24.33 12.86 39.62
CA SER A 12 -23.62 11.57 39.62
C SER A 12 -23.89 10.75 38.36
N ILE A 13 -25.14 10.72 37.87
CA ILE A 13 -25.47 10.02 36.62
C ILE A 13 -24.76 10.67 35.43
N ILE A 14 -24.72 12.01 35.36
CA ILE A 14 -24.05 12.75 34.29
C ILE A 14 -22.54 12.45 34.31
N GLU A 15 -21.93 12.41 35.50
CA GLU A 15 -20.51 12.11 35.67
C GLU A 15 -20.19 10.67 35.24
N ILE A 16 -20.98 9.68 35.67
CA ILE A 16 -20.86 8.29 35.24
C ILE A 16 -21.00 8.19 33.70
N TRP A 17 -21.95 8.92 33.12
CA TRP A 17 -22.17 8.91 31.68
C TRP A 17 -21.00 9.54 30.90
N ALA A 18 -20.40 10.60 31.45
CA ALA A 18 -19.20 11.22 30.88
C ALA A 18 -18.00 10.27 30.92
N ILE A 19 -17.81 9.53 32.01
CA ILE A 19 -16.75 8.52 32.15
C ILE A 19 -16.97 7.37 31.16
N ILE A 20 -18.18 6.83 31.06
CA ILE A 20 -18.52 5.78 30.10
C ILE A 20 -18.24 6.26 28.67
N LYS A 21 -18.67 7.50 28.35
CA LYS A 21 -18.42 8.08 27.04
C LYS A 21 -16.92 8.22 26.76
N ALA A 22 -16.14 8.70 27.73
CA ALA A 22 -14.68 8.81 27.60
C ALA A 22 -14.03 7.43 27.35
N CYS A 23 -14.46 6.40 28.07
CA CYS A 23 -14.00 5.02 27.88
C CYS A 23 -14.38 4.47 26.50
N VAL A 24 -15.63 4.67 26.06
CA VAL A 24 -16.10 4.23 24.74
C VAL A 24 -15.44 5.02 23.62
N THR A 25 -15.07 6.28 23.82
CA THR A 25 -14.33 7.04 22.79
C THR A 25 -12.83 6.72 22.76
N SER A 26 -12.31 6.00 23.76
CA SER A 26 -10.91 5.61 23.77
C SER A 26 -10.65 4.59 22.68
N PHE A 27 -9.69 4.90 21.81
CA PHE A 27 -9.26 4.03 20.72
C PHE A 27 -8.92 2.62 21.24
N TRP A 28 -8.27 2.52 22.41
CA TRP A 28 -7.86 1.27 23.02
C TRP A 28 -9.01 0.38 23.49
N PHE A 29 -10.18 0.95 23.77
CA PHE A 29 -11.38 0.17 24.10
C PHE A 29 -11.93 -0.56 22.87
N TRP A 30 -11.81 0.05 21.68
CA TRP A 30 -12.30 -0.55 20.44
C TRP A 30 -11.36 -1.59 19.85
N VAL A 31 -10.07 -1.57 20.18
CA VAL A 31 -9.10 -2.52 19.61
C VAL A 31 -9.52 -3.98 19.83
N PRO A 32 -9.84 -4.45 21.06
CA PRO A 32 -10.32 -5.82 21.27
C PRO A 32 -11.63 -6.11 20.53
N THR A 33 -12.57 -5.16 20.54
CA THR A 33 -13.88 -5.30 19.90
C THR A 33 -13.76 -5.45 18.39
N LEU A 34 -12.96 -4.58 17.74
CA LEU A 34 -12.67 -4.64 16.31
C LEU A 34 -11.91 -5.92 15.95
N PHE A 35 -11.00 -6.37 16.81
CA PHE A 35 -10.28 -7.63 16.62
C PHE A 35 -11.24 -8.84 16.66
N CYS A 36 -12.17 -8.89 17.61
CA CYS A 36 -13.19 -9.93 17.67
C CYS A 36 -14.11 -9.92 16.44
N ILE A 37 -14.54 -8.74 15.99
CA ILE A 37 -15.35 -8.60 14.76
C ILE A 37 -14.56 -9.09 13.54
N TYR A 38 -13.29 -8.71 13.44
CA TYR A 38 -12.40 -9.15 12.37
C TYR A 38 -12.27 -10.67 12.33
N LEU A 39 -11.98 -11.30 13.48
CA LEU A 39 -11.90 -12.76 13.58
C LEU A 39 -13.22 -13.43 13.22
N TYR A 40 -14.35 -12.88 13.66
CA TYR A 40 -15.68 -13.40 13.33
C TYR A 40 -15.94 -13.35 11.82
N ILE A 41 -15.66 -12.22 11.18
CA ILE A 41 -15.80 -12.08 9.72
C ILE A 41 -14.88 -13.06 8.99
N GLN A 42 -13.65 -13.23 9.46
CA GLN A 42 -12.69 -14.14 8.85
C GLN A 42 -13.13 -15.61 8.98
N LEU A 43 -13.69 -16.00 10.12
CA LEU A 43 -14.23 -17.34 10.35
C LEU A 43 -15.50 -17.59 9.52
N TYR A 44 -16.35 -16.57 9.40
CA TYR A 44 -17.53 -16.58 8.54
C TYR A 44 -17.17 -16.72 7.05
N LEU A 45 -16.17 -15.97 6.58
CA LEU A 45 -15.65 -16.08 5.21
C LEU A 45 -15.01 -17.44 4.94
N MET A 46 -14.29 -18.01 5.93
CA MET A 46 -13.72 -19.35 5.84
C MET A 46 -14.79 -20.44 5.67
N LEU A 47 -15.94 -20.29 6.34
CA LEU A 47 -17.08 -21.20 6.22
C LEU A 47 -17.80 -21.10 4.88
N ILE A 48 -17.96 -19.88 4.35
CA ILE A 48 -18.70 -19.68 3.09
C ILE A 48 -17.84 -20.05 1.88
N ASN A 49 -16.61 -19.52 1.80
CA ASN A 49 -15.72 -19.82 0.70
C ASN A 49 -14.26 -19.45 1.07
N PRO A 50 -13.38 -20.46 1.25
CA PRO A 50 -11.99 -20.24 1.68
C PRO A 50 -11.16 -19.42 0.68
N LEU A 51 -11.61 -19.26 -0.57
CA LEU A 51 -10.93 -18.47 -1.58
C LEU A 51 -10.94 -16.95 -1.28
N PHE A 52 -11.97 -16.43 -0.59
CA PHE A 52 -11.98 -15.00 -0.26
C PHE A 52 -10.85 -14.60 0.70
N LEU A 53 -10.40 -15.54 1.53
CA LEU A 53 -9.32 -15.33 2.50
C LEU A 53 -7.97 -15.06 1.82
N THR A 54 -7.77 -15.59 0.60
CA THR A 54 -6.55 -15.36 -0.20
C THR A 54 -6.71 -14.23 -1.21
N ILE A 55 -7.92 -14.01 -1.73
CA ILE A 55 -8.20 -12.95 -2.71
C ILE A 55 -8.02 -11.55 -2.10
N VAL A 56 -8.52 -11.33 -0.89
CA VAL A 56 -8.41 -10.02 -0.22
C VAL A 56 -6.95 -9.56 -0.05
N PRO A 57 -6.04 -10.36 0.56
CA PRO A 57 -4.63 -9.97 0.66
C PRO A 57 -3.97 -9.86 -0.71
N ALA A 58 -4.35 -10.69 -1.70
CA ALA A 58 -3.81 -10.57 -3.06
C ALA A 58 -4.15 -9.22 -3.71
N ILE A 59 -5.40 -8.75 -3.59
CA ILE A 59 -5.82 -7.44 -4.08
C ILE A 59 -5.05 -6.32 -3.36
N LEU A 60 -4.87 -6.45 -2.04
CA LEU A 60 -4.15 -5.49 -1.22
C LEU A 60 -2.67 -5.36 -1.64
N ILE A 61 -2.03 -6.49 -1.94
CA ILE A 61 -0.66 -6.54 -2.48
C ILE A 61 -0.60 -5.85 -3.84
N ILE A 62 -1.53 -6.13 -4.75
CA ILE A 62 -1.57 -5.48 -6.08
C ILE A 62 -1.73 -3.97 -5.92
N TYR A 63 -2.62 -3.52 -5.04
CA TYR A 63 -2.80 -2.09 -4.77
C TYR A 63 -1.54 -1.44 -4.18
N ALA A 64 -0.86 -2.13 -3.26
CA ALA A 64 0.39 -1.65 -2.67
C ALA A 64 1.49 -1.52 -3.74
N LEU A 65 1.63 -2.51 -4.62
CA LEU A 65 2.58 -2.48 -5.73
C LEU A 65 2.30 -1.32 -6.70
N LEU A 66 1.04 -1.11 -7.09
CA LEU A 66 0.65 0.01 -7.96
C LEU A 66 0.94 1.37 -7.30
N TRP A 67 0.79 1.46 -5.99
CA TRP A 67 1.12 2.66 -5.23
C TRP A 67 2.63 2.91 -5.17
N GLU A 68 3.42 1.86 -4.93
CA GLU A 68 4.87 1.93 -4.97
C GLU A 68 5.40 2.29 -6.36
N GLU A 69 4.80 1.76 -7.43
CA GLU A 69 5.14 2.15 -8.80
C GLU A 69 4.93 3.65 -9.03
N LYS A 70 3.77 4.19 -8.62
CA LYS A 70 3.50 5.64 -8.72
C LYS A 70 4.54 6.46 -7.97
N ARG A 71 4.88 6.04 -6.74
CA ARG A 71 5.90 6.72 -5.92
C ARG A 71 7.28 6.63 -6.56
N THR A 72 7.61 5.49 -7.15
CA THR A 72 8.90 5.23 -7.79
C THR A 72 9.04 6.04 -9.09
N LYS A 73 8.00 6.07 -9.92
CA LYS A 73 7.94 6.91 -11.13
C LYS A 73 8.13 8.40 -10.80
N ALA A 74 7.50 8.88 -9.72
CA ALA A 74 7.67 10.26 -9.25
C ALA A 74 9.08 10.56 -8.72
N LYS A 75 9.72 9.61 -8.02
CA LYS A 75 11.08 9.79 -7.47
C LYS A 75 12.17 9.82 -8.54
N TYR A 76 12.02 9.03 -9.59
CA TYR A 76 13.03 8.88 -10.64
C TYR A 76 12.69 9.65 -11.93
N ASP A 77 11.65 10.51 -11.90
CA ASP A 77 11.08 11.20 -13.07
C ASP A 77 10.96 10.30 -14.31
N ILE A 78 10.56 9.03 -14.08
CA ILE A 78 10.34 8.07 -15.17
C ILE A 78 9.04 8.48 -15.84
N LYS A 79 9.15 9.41 -16.80
CA LYS A 79 8.07 9.74 -17.71
C LYS A 79 7.90 8.54 -18.64
N ASP A 80 6.72 7.94 -18.65
CA ASP A 80 6.30 6.99 -19.69
C ASP A 80 6.21 7.77 -21.02
N THR A 81 7.36 8.07 -21.62
CA THR A 81 7.43 8.79 -22.89
C THR A 81 6.99 7.83 -23.97
N LYS A 82 5.69 7.90 -24.30
CA LYS A 82 5.12 7.34 -25.51
C LYS A 82 5.74 8.06 -26.70
N ILE A 83 6.61 7.37 -27.43
CA ILE A 83 7.31 7.94 -28.58
C ILE A 83 6.40 7.79 -29.78
N VAL A 84 5.95 8.91 -30.33
CA VAL A 84 5.23 8.95 -31.60
C VAL A 84 6.20 9.50 -32.63
N TYR A 85 6.65 8.66 -33.55
CA TYR A 85 7.50 9.10 -34.66
C TYR A 85 6.64 9.84 -35.68
N ALA A 86 7.15 10.95 -36.22
CA ALA A 86 6.45 11.75 -37.22
C ALA A 86 6.11 10.96 -38.51
N SER A 87 6.77 9.82 -38.72
CA SER A 87 6.53 8.88 -39.82
C SER A 87 5.34 7.94 -39.61
N ASN A 88 4.73 7.93 -38.43
CA ASN A 88 3.66 6.98 -38.15
C ASN A 88 2.32 7.45 -38.74
N PRO A 89 1.54 6.54 -39.38
CA PRO A 89 0.24 6.87 -39.92
C PRO A 89 -0.75 7.32 -38.82
N LEU A 90 -1.72 8.16 -39.20
CA LEU A 90 -2.80 8.55 -38.31
C LEU A 90 -3.47 7.30 -37.72
N PHE A 91 -3.64 7.28 -36.39
CA PHE A 91 -4.21 6.19 -35.58
C PHE A 91 -3.30 5.02 -35.18
N THR A 92 -1.98 5.07 -35.35
CA THR A 92 -1.13 4.05 -34.70
C THR A 92 -1.14 4.20 -33.19
N PRO A 93 -1.38 3.13 -32.41
CA PRO A 93 -1.22 3.18 -30.97
C PRO A 93 0.25 3.49 -30.62
N PRO A 94 0.51 4.36 -29.64
CA PRO A 94 1.86 4.74 -29.26
C PRO A 94 2.64 3.51 -28.79
N GLN A 95 3.79 3.25 -29.41
CA GLN A 95 4.66 2.15 -29.02
C GLN A 95 5.41 2.52 -27.73
N GLU A 96 5.44 1.59 -26.78
CA GLU A 96 6.28 1.71 -25.60
C GLU A 96 7.75 1.67 -26.01
N ALA A 97 8.62 2.37 -25.28
CA ALA A 97 10.05 2.53 -25.57
C ALA A 97 10.87 1.23 -25.36
N LEU A 98 10.37 0.09 -25.82
CA LEU A 98 11.04 -1.22 -25.84
C LEU A 98 12.45 -1.13 -26.48
N ALA A 99 12.61 -0.28 -27.49
CA ALA A 99 13.90 0.00 -28.12
C ALA A 99 14.93 0.59 -27.14
N LYS A 100 14.53 1.54 -26.28
CA LYS A 100 15.41 2.09 -25.24
C LYS A 100 15.77 1.07 -24.18
N LYS A 101 14.86 0.17 -23.83
CA LYS A 101 15.13 -0.87 -22.81
C LYS A 101 16.19 -1.84 -23.29
N ALA A 102 16.12 -2.27 -24.56
CA ALA A 102 17.14 -3.10 -25.18
C ALA A 102 18.51 -2.40 -25.28
N GLU A 103 18.53 -1.11 -25.64
CA GLU A 103 19.76 -0.30 -25.63
C GLU A 103 20.36 -0.16 -24.23
N ILE A 104 19.52 0.07 -23.21
CA ILE A 104 19.95 0.15 -21.80
C ILE A 104 20.53 -1.19 -21.35
N ASP A 105 19.88 -2.31 -21.68
CA ASP A 105 20.35 -3.65 -21.31
C ASP A 105 21.71 -3.97 -21.98
N GLN A 106 21.89 -3.58 -23.25
CA GLN A 106 23.19 -3.70 -23.94
C GLN A 106 24.28 -2.86 -23.27
N LEU A 107 23.97 -1.62 -22.88
CA LEU A 107 24.91 -0.72 -22.21
C LEU A 107 25.34 -1.28 -20.83
N VAL A 108 24.40 -1.89 -20.10
CA VAL A 108 24.66 -2.54 -18.82
C VAL A 108 25.57 -3.78 -19.00
N GLU A 109 25.35 -4.57 -20.05
CA GLU A 109 26.23 -5.70 -20.37
C GLU A 109 27.64 -5.26 -20.74
N GLU A 110 27.80 -4.21 -21.55
CA GLU A 110 29.10 -3.64 -21.87
C GLU A 110 29.83 -3.16 -20.62
N TYR A 111 29.14 -2.46 -19.73
CA TYR A 111 29.71 -1.99 -18.48
C TYR A 111 30.18 -3.14 -17.57
N LYS A 112 29.40 -4.23 -17.47
CA LYS A 112 29.80 -5.44 -16.74
C LYS A 112 31.04 -6.10 -17.33
N LYS A 113 31.17 -6.13 -18.66
CA LYS A 113 32.36 -6.65 -19.34
C LYS A 113 33.59 -5.79 -19.06
N MET A 114 33.44 -4.47 -19.06
CA MET A 114 34.53 -3.55 -18.68
C MET A 114 34.98 -3.73 -17.23
N LEU A 115 34.04 -3.90 -16.30
CA LEU A 115 34.36 -4.18 -14.89
C LEU A 115 35.09 -5.50 -14.70
N LYS A 116 34.70 -6.57 -15.40
CA LYS A 116 35.42 -7.85 -15.38
C LYS A 116 36.83 -7.70 -15.91
N LYS A 117 37.00 -7.08 -17.09
CA LYS A 117 38.34 -6.81 -17.65
C LYS A 117 39.24 -6.02 -16.70
N LYS A 118 38.69 -5.01 -16.02
CA LYS A 118 39.43 -4.18 -15.06
C LYS A 118 39.86 -4.97 -13.81
N LYS A 119 39.02 -5.90 -13.35
CA LYS A 119 39.34 -6.80 -12.24
C LYS A 119 40.41 -7.81 -12.63
N ASP A 120 40.34 -8.37 -13.84
CA ASP A 120 41.29 -9.34 -14.35
C ASP A 120 42.65 -8.70 -14.67
N SER A 121 42.69 -7.43 -15.07
CA SER A 121 43.94 -6.66 -15.21
C SER A 121 44.54 -6.30 -13.86
N ALA A 122 43.72 -5.91 -12.87
CA ALA A 122 44.19 -5.59 -11.52
C ALA A 122 44.63 -6.82 -10.70
N ALA A 123 44.30 -8.04 -11.14
CA ALA A 123 44.76 -9.28 -10.52
C ALA A 123 46.02 -9.86 -11.18
N LYS A 124 46.50 -9.25 -12.28
CA LYS A 124 47.71 -9.63 -13.02
C LYS A 124 48.90 -8.71 -12.75
N ASP A 125 48.66 -7.57 -12.10
CA ASP A 125 49.66 -6.72 -11.46
C ASP A 125 49.87 -7.16 -10.01
#